data_AF-A0A7C3Y9N3-F1
#
_entry.id   AF-A0A7C3Y9N3-F1
#
_cell.length_a   1.000
_cell.length_b   1.000
_cell.length_c   1.000
_cell.angle_alpha   90.00
_cell.angle_beta   90.00
_cell.angle_gamma   90.00
#
_symmetry.space_group_name_H-M   'P 1'
#
loop_
_entity.id
_entity.type
_entity.pdbx_description
1 polymer ?
#
loop_
_entity_poly.entity_id
_entity_poly.type
_entity_poly.pdbx_seq_one_letter_code
_entity_poly.pdbx_strand_id
1 'polypeptide(L)'
;MGEVSVEETPRFYLIKDIPIKEAGLQTLRVNKKGKITDINGRKLSFEITKVVALLQTKYLSDIEGKLYVLEKLKFKNGEEYFRFGYYIVGKRGKAKDRWAWGQFSPIGPIDDFWRIVEKAKSEEFY
;
A
#
# COMPACT_ATOMS: atom_id res chain seq x y z
N MET A 1 14.43 -25.67 20.30
CA MET A 1 13.96 -25.03 19.05
C MET A 1 12.96 -23.96 19.45
N GLY A 2 13.39 -22.71 19.52
CA GLY A 2 12.50 -21.59 19.82
C GLY A 2 12.28 -20.79 18.55
N GLU A 3 11.09 -20.84 17.98
CA GLU A 3 10.67 -19.85 17.01
C GLU A 3 10.41 -18.55 17.77
N VAL A 4 11.30 -17.58 17.58
CA VAL A 4 11.07 -16.22 18.06
C VAL A 4 10.05 -15.60 17.09
N SER A 5 8.77 -15.67 17.44
CA SER A 5 7.75 -14.85 16.80
C SER A 5 7.98 -13.40 17.24
N VAL A 6 8.78 -12.67 16.48
CA VAL A 6 8.87 -11.22 16.62
C VAL A 6 7.52 -10.67 16.17
N GLU A 7 6.60 -10.43 17.10
CA GLU A 7 5.42 -9.62 16.83
C GLU A 7 5.91 -8.18 16.62
N GLU A 8 6.37 -7.88 15.40
CA GLU A 8 6.68 -6.52 15.02
C GLU A 8 5.39 -5.69 15.08
N THR A 9 5.44 -4.62 15.88
CA THR A 9 4.34 -3.66 15.96
C THR A 9 4.06 -3.10 14.56
N PRO A 10 2.81 -3.14 14.08
CA PRO A 10 2.45 -2.65 12.76
C PRO A 10 2.81 -1.17 12.60
N ARG A 11 3.51 -0.84 11.51
CA ARG A 11 3.93 0.55 11.23
C ARG A 11 3.00 1.19 10.22
N PHE A 12 2.43 2.33 10.60
CA PHE A 12 1.52 3.10 9.78
C PHE A 12 2.16 4.38 9.24
N TYR A 13 1.79 4.76 8.02
CA TYR A 13 2.31 5.97 7.37
C TYR A 13 1.18 6.75 6.71
N LEU A 14 1.24 8.08 6.82
CA LEU A 14 0.15 9.01 6.49
C LEU A 14 0.56 10.10 5.49
N ILE A 15 1.40 9.82 4.51
CA ILE A 15 1.84 10.88 3.56
C ILE A 15 2.48 10.32 2.29
N LYS A 16 2.81 11.23 1.37
CA LYS A 16 3.32 10.97 0.01
C LYS A 16 4.70 10.35 -0.04
N ASP A 17 5.47 10.55 1.03
CA ASP A 17 6.76 9.91 1.23
C ASP A 17 6.62 9.05 2.48
N ILE A 18 6.69 7.74 2.28
CA ILE A 18 6.53 6.75 3.34
C ILE A 18 7.94 6.25 3.67
N PRO A 19 8.56 6.73 4.75
CA PRO A 19 9.91 6.32 5.13
C PRO A 19 9.88 4.91 5.71
N ILE A 20 10.46 3.94 5.01
CA ILE A 20 10.52 2.55 5.47
C ILE A 20 11.98 2.16 5.84
N LYS A 21 12.82 3.18 6.08
CA LYS A 21 14.25 3.05 6.36
C LYS A 21 14.53 2.21 7.60
N GLU A 22 13.68 2.34 8.61
CA GLU A 22 13.81 1.60 9.86
C GLU A 22 13.51 0.10 9.71
N ALA A 23 12.90 -0.33 8.60
CA ALA A 23 12.77 -1.73 8.21
C ALA A 23 13.77 -2.13 7.11
N GLY A 24 14.83 -1.34 6.91
CA GLY A 24 15.85 -1.58 5.88
C GLY A 24 15.40 -1.32 4.45
N LEU A 25 14.20 -0.77 4.23
CA LEU A 25 13.63 -0.52 2.90
C LEU A 25 13.74 0.94 2.49
N GLN A 26 13.76 1.17 1.18
CA GLN A 26 13.80 2.52 0.61
C GLN A 26 12.49 3.27 0.89
N THR A 27 12.55 4.60 0.94
CA THR A 27 11.34 5.44 1.02
C THR A 27 10.46 5.20 -0.20
N LEU A 28 9.19 4.89 0.02
CA LEU A 28 8.19 4.82 -1.05
C LEU A 28 7.67 6.23 -1.32
N ARG A 29 7.68 6.64 -2.61
CA ARG A 29 7.09 7.88 -3.09
C ARG A 29 5.79 7.60 -3.82
N VAL A 30 4.68 8.12 -3.32
CA VAL A 30 3.34 7.95 -3.89
C VAL A 30 3.00 9.15 -4.76
N ASN A 31 2.57 8.88 -6.00
CA ASN A 31 2.13 9.92 -6.93
C ASN A 31 0.83 10.57 -6.44
N LYS A 32 0.72 11.90 -6.52
CA LYS A 32 -0.51 12.61 -6.12
C LYS A 32 -1.68 12.43 -7.09
N LYS A 33 -1.41 11.96 -8.30
CA LYS A 33 -2.37 11.88 -9.40
C LYS A 33 -2.17 10.58 -10.16
N GLY A 34 -3.24 10.08 -10.74
CA GLY A 34 -3.19 8.90 -11.59
C GLY A 34 -4.26 8.91 -12.67
N LYS A 35 -4.24 7.87 -13.49
CA LYS A 35 -5.23 7.60 -14.52
C LYS A 35 -5.64 6.14 -14.43
N ILE A 36 -6.92 5.86 -14.62
CA ILE A 36 -7.44 4.52 -14.88
C ILE A 36 -8.10 4.50 -16.25
N THR A 37 -8.11 3.34 -16.88
CA THR A 37 -8.93 3.08 -18.07
C THR A 37 -10.05 2.16 -17.63
N ASP A 38 -11.30 2.55 -17.83
CA ASP A 38 -12.45 1.69 -17.52
C ASP A 38 -12.61 0.56 -18.55
N ILE A 39 -13.58 -0.32 -18.31
CA ILE A 39 -13.90 -1.45 -19.22
C ILE A 39 -14.35 -0.99 -20.62
N ASN A 40 -14.77 0.26 -20.77
CA ASN A 40 -15.18 0.86 -22.03
C ASN A 40 -14.05 1.63 -22.74
N GLY A 41 -12.81 1.55 -22.22
CA GLY A 41 -11.66 2.28 -22.77
C GLY A 41 -11.59 3.76 -22.40
N ARG A 42 -12.49 4.27 -21.54
CA ARG A 42 -12.50 5.67 -21.12
C ARG A 42 -11.39 5.92 -20.10
N LYS A 43 -10.60 6.95 -20.34
CA LYS A 43 -9.52 7.37 -19.44
C LYS A 43 -10.06 8.34 -18.39
N LEU A 44 -10.07 7.90 -17.14
CA LEU A 44 -10.46 8.72 -15.99
C LEU A 44 -9.22 9.14 -15.22
N SER A 45 -9.12 10.43 -14.91
CA SER A 45 -8.05 10.98 -14.05
C SER A 45 -8.55 11.16 -12.64
N PHE A 46 -7.70 10.87 -11.66
CA PHE A 46 -7.99 11.04 -10.24
C PHE A 46 -6.82 11.70 -9.50
N GLU A 47 -7.13 12.31 -8.37
CA GLU A 47 -6.16 12.78 -7.38
C GLU A 47 -6.20 11.90 -6.13
N ILE A 48 -5.04 11.63 -5.55
CA ILE A 48 -4.93 10.90 -4.28
C ILE A 48 -4.93 11.92 -3.15
N THR A 49 -5.99 11.92 -2.34
CA THR A 49 -6.22 12.92 -1.29
C THR A 49 -5.74 12.46 0.07
N LYS A 50 -5.83 11.16 0.37
CA LYS A 50 -5.30 10.53 1.58
C LYS A 50 -4.65 9.19 1.26
N VAL A 51 -3.66 8.80 2.05
CA VAL A 51 -2.97 7.50 1.96
C VAL A 51 -2.75 6.99 3.37
N VAL A 52 -3.15 5.74 3.62
CA VAL A 52 -2.73 4.95 4.78
C VAL A 52 -1.94 3.77 4.23
N ALA A 53 -0.77 3.54 4.79
CA ALA A 53 0.03 2.39 4.45
C ALA A 53 0.41 1.57 5.68
N LEU A 54 0.49 0.25 5.51
CA LEU A 54 0.87 -0.71 6.53
C LEU A 54 1.90 -1.69 5.97
N LEU A 55 3.03 -1.86 6.66
CA LEU A 55 4.00 -2.90 6.32
C LEU A 55 3.42 -4.28 6.71
N GLN A 56 3.49 -5.24 5.80
CA GLN A 56 3.04 -6.61 6.05
C GLN A 56 3.83 -7.21 7.22
N THR A 57 3.15 -7.83 8.18
CA THR A 57 3.76 -8.30 9.43
C THR A 57 4.21 -9.76 9.39
N LYS A 58 3.51 -10.61 8.64
CA LYS A 58 3.86 -12.03 8.47
C LYS A 58 3.93 -12.39 7.00
N TYR A 59 4.95 -13.14 6.59
CA TYR A 59 5.24 -13.44 5.20
C TYR A 59 5.12 -14.95 4.92
N LEU A 60 4.53 -15.30 3.77
CA LEU A 60 4.60 -16.65 3.22
C LEU A 60 5.89 -16.75 2.40
N SER A 61 6.89 -17.52 2.85
CA SER A 61 8.20 -17.69 2.19
C SER A 61 8.97 -16.37 1.92
N ASP A 62 10.01 -16.38 1.07
CA ASP A 62 10.98 -15.29 0.75
C ASP A 62 10.38 -13.96 0.20
N ILE A 63 9.07 -13.76 0.34
CA ILE A 63 8.35 -12.57 -0.10
C ILE A 63 8.45 -11.51 1.00
N GLU A 64 9.58 -10.82 1.07
CA GLU A 64 9.77 -9.70 1.99
C GLU A 64 9.36 -8.36 1.35
N GLY A 65 9.01 -7.38 2.19
CA GLY A 65 8.86 -6.00 1.76
C GLY A 65 7.61 -5.74 0.94
N LYS A 66 6.45 -6.19 1.44
CA LYS A 66 5.14 -5.78 0.94
C LYS A 66 4.54 -4.70 1.85
N LEU A 67 4.06 -3.63 1.24
CA LEU A 67 3.38 -2.54 1.91
C LEU A 67 1.94 -2.47 1.40
N TYR A 68 0.97 -2.77 2.26
CA TYR A 68 -0.44 -2.54 1.95
C TYR A 68 -0.73 -1.06 1.92
N VAL A 69 -1.55 -0.62 0.98
CA VAL A 69 -1.90 0.80 0.82
C VAL A 69 -3.39 0.93 0.59
N LEU A 70 -4.02 1.78 1.39
CA LEU A 70 -5.36 2.28 1.17
C LEU A 70 -5.28 3.75 0.77
N GLU A 71 -5.79 4.07 -0.41
CA GLU A 71 -5.76 5.41 -0.97
C GLU A 71 -7.18 5.94 -1.13
N LYS A 72 -7.40 7.20 -0.76
CA LYS A 72 -8.62 7.93 -1.08
C LYS A 72 -8.42 8.69 -2.39
N LEU A 73 -9.26 8.39 -3.36
CA LEU A 73 -9.22 8.94 -4.71
C LEU A 73 -10.35 9.95 -4.88
N LYS A 74 -10.06 11.08 -5.52
CA LYS A 74 -11.04 12.07 -5.94
C LYS A 74 -11.01 12.22 -7.45
N PHE A 75 -12.14 11.97 -8.11
CA PHE A 75 -12.29 12.11 -9.55
C PHE A 75 -12.75 13.53 -9.93
N LYS A 76 -12.60 13.88 -11.21
CA LYS A 76 -12.96 15.21 -11.72
C LYS A 76 -14.45 15.55 -11.58
N ASN A 77 -15.32 14.55 -11.59
CA ASN A 77 -16.76 14.70 -11.36
C ASN A 77 -17.12 14.92 -9.87
N GLY A 78 -16.12 14.96 -8.98
CA GLY A 78 -16.32 15.15 -7.54
C GLY A 78 -16.52 13.86 -6.76
N GLU A 79 -16.68 12.71 -7.43
CA GLU A 79 -16.85 11.43 -6.76
C GLU A 79 -15.58 11.00 -6.04
N GLU A 80 -15.76 10.40 -4.86
CA GLU A 80 -14.68 9.85 -4.04
C GLU A 80 -14.77 8.33 -4.00
N TYR A 81 -13.62 7.68 -4.16
CA TYR A 81 -13.49 6.23 -4.14
C TYR A 81 -12.30 5.84 -3.27
N PHE A 82 -12.29 4.61 -2.76
CA PHE A 82 -11.09 4.04 -2.16
C PHE A 82 -10.42 3.07 -3.14
N ARG A 83 -9.09 3.01 -3.08
CA ARG A 83 -8.29 1.99 -3.77
C ARG A 83 -7.45 1.25 -2.74
N PHE A 84 -7.65 -0.06 -2.67
CA PHE A 84 -6.82 -0.95 -1.88
C PHE A 84 -5.83 -1.68 -2.78
N GLY A 85 -4.55 -1.63 -2.43
CA GLY A 85 -3.49 -2.24 -3.21
C GLY A 85 -2.26 -2.50 -2.35
N TYR A 86 -1.14 -2.79 -3.01
CA TYR A 86 0.14 -2.94 -2.33
C TYR A 86 1.30 -2.49 -3.20
N TYR A 87 2.38 -2.08 -2.55
CA TYR A 87 3.71 -2.04 -3.15
C TYR A 87 4.52 -3.23 -2.69
N ILE A 88 5.39 -3.73 -3.55
CA ILE A 88 6.37 -4.77 -3.21
C ILE A 88 7.74 -4.36 -3.73
N VAL A 89 8.80 -4.69 -2.99
CA VAL A 89 10.17 -4.50 -3.47
C VAL A 89 10.48 -5.57 -4.52
N GLY A 90 10.72 -5.15 -5.75
CA GLY A 90 11.06 -6.09 -6.82
C GLY A 90 12.39 -6.78 -6.55
N LYS A 91 12.47 -8.09 -6.82
CA LYS A 91 13.70 -8.88 -6.63
C LYS A 91 14.47 -9.11 -7.94
N ARG A 92 13.93 -8.72 -9.10
CA ARG A 92 14.48 -9.06 -10.43
C ARG A 92 14.33 -7.97 -11.49
N GLY A 93 15.21 -8.02 -12.49
CA GLY A 93 15.15 -7.20 -13.69
C GLY A 93 15.22 -5.70 -13.39
N LYS A 94 14.50 -4.89 -14.19
CA LYS A 94 14.44 -3.45 -13.97
C LYS A 94 13.80 -3.10 -12.63
N ALA A 95 12.92 -3.91 -12.07
CA ALA A 95 12.25 -3.62 -10.80
C ALA A 95 13.09 -3.99 -9.56
N LYS A 96 14.29 -4.57 -9.75
CA LYS A 96 15.14 -5.00 -8.64
C LYS A 96 15.43 -3.84 -7.68
N ASP A 97 15.21 -4.08 -6.40
CA ASP A 97 15.42 -3.15 -5.28
C ASP A 97 14.59 -1.86 -5.42
N ARG A 98 13.50 -1.88 -6.19
CA ARG A 98 12.58 -0.73 -6.35
C ARG A 98 11.17 -1.13 -5.97
N TRP A 99 10.44 -0.18 -5.41
CA TRP A 99 9.01 -0.33 -5.17
C TRP A 99 8.25 -0.45 -6.48
N ALA A 100 7.47 -1.51 -6.61
CA ALA A 100 6.56 -1.74 -7.72
C ALA A 100 5.13 -1.85 -7.19
N TRP A 101 4.19 -1.21 -7.88
CA TRP A 101 2.76 -1.36 -7.61
C TRP A 101 2.31 -2.77 -8.01
N GLY A 102 1.64 -3.47 -7.11
CA GLY A 102 1.05 -4.77 -7.37
C GLY A 102 -0.20 -4.65 -8.25
N GLN A 103 -0.25 -5.43 -9.35
CA GLN A 103 -1.41 -5.45 -10.25
C GLN A 103 -2.58 -6.31 -9.74
N PHE A 104 -2.34 -7.14 -8.73
CA PHE A 104 -3.31 -8.08 -8.19
C PHE A 104 -3.84 -7.64 -6.82
N SER A 105 -4.85 -8.33 -6.33
CA SER A 105 -5.30 -8.16 -4.95
C SER A 105 -4.18 -8.54 -3.96
N PRO A 106 -3.96 -7.76 -2.89
CA PRO A 106 -3.02 -8.15 -1.84
C PRO A 106 -3.43 -9.46 -1.17
N ILE A 107 -2.45 -10.35 -0.99
CA ILE A 107 -2.57 -11.55 -0.17
C ILE A 107 -1.74 -11.32 1.10
N GLY A 108 -2.30 -11.65 2.26
CA GLY A 108 -1.72 -11.29 3.55
C GLY A 108 -2.42 -11.91 4.76
N PRO A 109 -1.84 -11.72 5.96
CA PRO A 109 -2.50 -12.03 7.22
C PRO A 109 -3.80 -11.22 7.37
N ILE A 110 -4.85 -11.87 7.89
CA ILE A 110 -6.13 -11.21 8.13
C ILE A 110 -6.01 -10.05 9.15
N ASP A 111 -5.10 -10.17 10.12
CA ASP A 111 -4.85 -9.14 11.12
C ASP A 111 -4.36 -7.82 10.49
N ASP A 112 -3.51 -7.90 9.46
CA ASP A 112 -3.02 -6.71 8.75
C ASP A 112 -4.15 -6.02 7.98
N PHE A 113 -5.09 -6.79 7.42
CA PHE A 113 -6.27 -6.24 6.78
C PHE A 113 -7.14 -5.44 7.78
N TRP A 114 -7.43 -6.01 8.95
CA TRP A 114 -8.20 -5.30 9.97
C TRP A 114 -7.48 -4.05 10.45
N ARG A 115 -6.17 -4.15 10.72
CA ARG A 115 -5.33 -3.03 11.16
C ARG A 115 -5.33 -1.86 10.17
N ILE A 116 -5.20 -2.11 8.87
CA ILE A 116 -5.22 -1.02 7.89
C ILE A 116 -6.61 -0.38 7.76
N VAL A 117 -7.68 -1.16 7.88
CA VAL A 117 -9.06 -0.66 7.87
C VAL A 117 -9.35 0.20 9.10
N GLU A 118 -8.96 -0.27 10.29
CA GLU A 118 -9.09 0.49 11.54
C GLU A 118 -8.31 1.79 11.49
N LYS A 119 -7.08 1.75 10.98
CA LYS A 119 -6.29 2.96 10.79
C LYS A 119 -6.97 3.93 9.83
N ALA A 120 -7.46 3.46 8.69
CA ALA A 120 -8.20 4.30 7.75
C ALA A 120 -9.42 4.96 8.39
N LYS A 121 -10.16 4.22 9.23
CA LYS A 121 -11.29 4.76 9.98
C LYS A 121 -10.85 5.86 10.95
N SER A 122 -9.76 5.66 11.70
CA SER A 122 -9.24 6.69 12.62
C SER A 122 -8.75 7.96 11.91
N GLU A 123 -8.39 7.85 10.64
CA GLU A 123 -7.91 8.95 9.80
C GLU A 123 -9.05 9.59 8.98
N GLU A 124 -10.30 9.27 9.30
CA GLU A 124 -11.51 9.79 8.65
C GLU A 124 -11.45 9.60 7.13
N PHE A 125 -11.13 8.38 6.68
CA PHE A 125 -11.19 8.05 5.25
C PHE A 125 -12.62 8.10 4.71
N TYR A 126 -13.58 7.67 5.52
CA TYR A 126 -15.00 7.56 5.21
C TYR A 126 -15.84 7.81 6.47
#